data_AF-A0AAX1SL21-F1
#
_entry.id   AF-A0AAX1SL21-F1
#
_cell.length_a   1.000
_cell.length_b   1.000
_cell.length_c   1.000
_cell.angle_alpha   90.00
_cell.angle_beta   90.00
_cell.angle_gamma   90.00
#
_symmetry.space_group_name_H-M   'P 1'
#
loop_
_entity.id
_entity.type
_entity.pdbx_description
1 polymer ?
#
loop_
_entity_poly.entity_id
_entity_poly.type
_entity_poly.pdbx_seq_one_letter_code
_entity_poly.pdbx_strand_id
1 'polypeptide(L)'
;MDGLVIGLDLNDDYTQICCYDKEKSWTIPTVICRRKEEETWLSGEEAYAATLLGEGIIVDKLLKLAAKDGTSTIGGICYSGGTLLKLFIQKMLEYPKKEFGKDRIWQLVITLSDVDARLLDILMYCADFLEIPRERVHVISHTESFIYYVLSQKKELWTNQVGLFELSSERLCYYEMKVIRGMRRNMVQAEAQNQEEAFNLDILDSPSGSKLADKILCSCGEKLLGRKLFSTVFLTGKGFERQNWAGGFMRFACNRRKVFVEEYLFARGAAYKGADYTHDATSYPYIFVCEGRLRAEVALRVMRRGRESSLVVASYGDNWYESKSSLDLIVDGQSEIEFTITPLDSKKRKLVRVPLSGFPDRPPRTTRVGLKVGFTNEETMMMVIEDKGFGELFPASGAVVRQEVSL
;
A
#
# COMPACT_ATOMS: atom_id res chain seq x y z
N MET A 1 -10.50 12.90 -21.03
CA MET A 1 -9.91 11.55 -20.95
C MET A 1 -11.00 10.51 -21.20
N ASP A 2 -10.76 9.58 -22.13
CA ASP A 2 -11.72 8.54 -22.56
C ASP A 2 -11.70 7.27 -21.69
N GLY A 3 -11.08 7.33 -20.51
CA GLY A 3 -11.08 6.24 -19.53
C GLY A 3 -11.25 6.75 -18.11
N LEU A 4 -11.52 5.81 -17.21
CA LEU A 4 -11.68 6.06 -15.77
C LEU A 4 -10.33 5.97 -15.06
N VAL A 5 -10.07 6.91 -14.16
CA VAL A 5 -8.99 6.84 -13.17
C VAL A 5 -9.66 6.55 -11.83
N ILE A 6 -9.49 5.33 -11.34
CA ILE A 6 -10.23 4.78 -10.21
C ILE A 6 -9.28 4.61 -9.02
N GLY A 7 -9.66 5.20 -7.88
CA GLY A 7 -9.10 4.87 -6.57
C GLY A 7 -10.07 3.97 -5.83
N LEU A 8 -9.56 2.84 -5.33
CA LEU A 8 -10.35 1.82 -4.65
C LEU A 8 -9.72 1.54 -3.30
N ASP A 9 -10.42 1.87 -2.21
CA ASP A 9 -10.02 1.47 -0.86
C ASP A 9 -10.67 0.14 -0.52
N LEU A 10 -9.84 -0.88 -0.32
CA LEU A 10 -10.25 -2.26 -0.18
C LEU A 10 -9.93 -2.75 1.24
N ASN A 11 -10.98 -3.02 2.02
CA ASN A 11 -10.87 -3.71 3.31
C ASN A 11 -11.98 -4.76 3.45
N ASP A 12 -11.91 -5.59 4.50
CA ASP A 12 -12.84 -6.70 4.71
C ASP A 12 -14.24 -6.31 5.19
N ASP A 13 -14.46 -5.05 5.59
CA ASP A 13 -15.75 -4.56 6.07
C ASP A 13 -16.50 -3.86 4.93
N TYR A 14 -15.83 -2.94 4.24
CA TYR A 14 -16.36 -2.20 3.11
C TYR A 14 -15.27 -1.89 2.07
N THR A 15 -15.72 -1.58 0.86
CA THR A 15 -14.92 -1.12 -0.24
C THR A 15 -15.42 0.24 -0.67
N GLN A 16 -14.52 1.21 -0.76
CA GLN A 16 -14.84 2.54 -1.23
C GLN A 16 -14.27 2.78 -2.62
N ILE A 17 -15.05 3.45 -3.47
CA ILE A 17 -14.67 3.74 -4.85
C ILE A 17 -14.77 5.24 -5.07
N CYS A 18 -13.70 5.84 -5.57
CA CYS A 18 -13.67 7.20 -6.07
C CYS A 18 -13.10 7.21 -7.49
N CYS A 19 -13.61 8.12 -8.32
CA CYS A 19 -13.01 8.42 -9.62
C CYS A 19 -12.41 9.82 -9.60
N TYR A 20 -11.21 9.98 -10.19
CA TYR A 20 -10.61 11.30 -10.32
C TYR A 20 -11.51 12.23 -11.13
N ASP A 21 -11.67 13.46 -10.64
CA ASP A 21 -12.52 14.49 -11.25
C ASP A 21 -14.00 14.06 -11.40
N LYS A 22 -14.49 13.26 -10.43
CA LYS A 22 -15.89 12.86 -10.28
C LYS A 22 -16.36 13.08 -8.85
N GLU A 23 -17.58 13.58 -8.71
CA GLU A 23 -18.16 13.83 -7.39
C GLU A 23 -18.72 12.56 -6.76
N LYS A 24 -19.32 11.67 -7.57
CA LYS A 24 -19.93 10.44 -7.07
C LYS A 24 -18.87 9.47 -6.58
N SER A 25 -19.10 8.98 -5.37
CA SER A 25 -18.31 7.95 -4.70
C SER A 25 -19.26 6.86 -4.19
N TRP A 26 -18.72 5.69 -3.91
CA TRP A 26 -19.50 4.55 -3.45
C TRP A 26 -18.85 3.93 -2.23
N THR A 27 -19.67 3.53 -1.26
CA THR A 27 -19.29 2.64 -0.16
C THR A 27 -20.10 1.36 -0.33
N ILE A 28 -19.44 0.24 -0.58
CA ILE A 28 -20.08 -1.07 -0.79
C ILE A 28 -19.53 -2.05 0.25
N PRO A 29 -20.36 -2.79 0.99
CA PRO A 29 -19.86 -3.86 1.87
C PRO A 29 -19.01 -4.87 1.10
N THR A 30 -17.87 -5.29 1.67
CA THR A 30 -16.93 -6.22 1.01
C THR A 30 -17.41 -7.66 1.12
N VAL A 31 -18.51 -7.93 0.42
CA VAL A 31 -19.20 -9.21 0.39
C VAL A 31 -19.59 -9.54 -1.03
N ILE A 32 -19.61 -10.84 -1.34
CA ILE A 32 -20.13 -11.34 -2.61
C ILE A 32 -21.15 -12.44 -2.34
N CYS A 33 -22.23 -12.44 -3.11
CA CYS A 33 -23.30 -13.43 -2.97
C CYS A 33 -23.51 -14.15 -4.30
N ARG A 34 -23.58 -15.48 -4.28
CA ARG A 34 -23.99 -16.27 -5.44
C ARG A 34 -25.44 -16.69 -5.27
N ARG A 35 -26.28 -16.50 -6.29
CA ARG A 35 -27.63 -17.09 -6.33
C ARG A 35 -27.53 -18.62 -6.32
N LYS A 36 -28.46 -19.30 -5.65
CA LYS A 36 -28.44 -20.77 -5.53
C LYS A 36 -28.79 -21.48 -6.83
N GLU A 37 -29.72 -20.91 -7.57
CA GLU A 37 -30.31 -21.52 -8.78
C GLU A 37 -29.61 -21.09 -10.08
N GLU A 38 -28.75 -20.06 -10.01
CA GLU A 38 -28.10 -19.47 -11.17
C GLU A 38 -26.62 -19.18 -10.89
N GLU A 39 -25.78 -19.18 -11.92
CA GLU A 39 -24.37 -18.74 -11.81
C GLU A 39 -24.22 -17.22 -11.80
N THR A 40 -25.12 -16.54 -11.09
CA THR A 40 -25.19 -15.08 -10.98
C THR A 40 -24.56 -14.63 -9.66
N TRP A 41 -23.62 -13.69 -9.75
CA TRP A 41 -22.95 -13.08 -8.60
C TRP A 41 -23.45 -11.65 -8.35
N LEU A 42 -23.70 -11.35 -7.07
CA LEU A 42 -24.26 -10.10 -6.57
C LEU A 42 -23.31 -9.46 -5.56
N SER A 43 -23.38 -8.14 -5.41
CA SER A 43 -22.64 -7.35 -4.42
C SER A 43 -23.53 -6.26 -3.83
N GLY A 44 -23.11 -5.66 -2.71
CA GLY A 44 -23.86 -4.56 -2.09
C GLY A 44 -25.26 -4.97 -1.62
N GLU A 45 -26.23 -4.07 -1.76
CA GLU A 45 -27.61 -4.27 -1.28
C GLU A 45 -28.28 -5.51 -1.90
N GLU A 46 -28.03 -5.79 -3.18
CA GLU A 46 -28.58 -6.95 -3.88
C GLU A 46 -28.11 -8.28 -3.26
N ALA A 47 -26.86 -8.33 -2.81
CA ALA A 47 -26.30 -9.51 -2.15
C ALA A 47 -27.01 -9.81 -0.82
N TYR A 48 -27.28 -8.77 -0.01
CA TYR A 48 -28.02 -8.91 1.24
C TYR A 48 -29.48 -9.27 1.00
N ALA A 49 -30.14 -8.63 0.04
CA ALA A 49 -31.53 -8.93 -0.31
C ALA A 49 -31.70 -10.40 -0.72
N ALA A 50 -30.85 -10.91 -1.62
CA ALA A 50 -30.89 -12.31 -2.03
C ALA A 50 -30.63 -13.29 -0.87
N THR A 51 -29.77 -12.91 0.08
CA THR A 51 -29.48 -13.74 1.26
C THR A 51 -30.67 -13.77 2.23
N LEU A 52 -31.31 -12.62 2.48
CA LEU A 52 -32.50 -12.51 3.33
C LEU A 52 -33.69 -13.29 2.77
N LEU A 53 -33.84 -13.33 1.45
CA LEU A 53 -34.85 -14.13 0.76
C LEU A 53 -34.51 -15.63 0.69
N GLY A 54 -33.31 -16.03 1.16
CA GLY A 54 -32.85 -17.41 1.09
C GLY A 54 -32.46 -17.88 -0.33
N GLU A 55 -32.35 -16.96 -1.27
CA GLU A 55 -32.04 -17.19 -2.69
C GLU A 55 -30.53 -17.23 -2.98
N GLY A 56 -29.71 -16.75 -2.04
CA GLY A 56 -28.27 -16.63 -2.21
C GLY A 56 -27.44 -17.13 -1.04
N ILE A 57 -26.15 -17.36 -1.31
CA ILE A 57 -25.13 -17.68 -0.30
C ILE A 57 -24.09 -16.56 -0.33
N ILE A 58 -23.97 -15.86 0.79
CA ILE A 58 -23.03 -14.75 0.97
C ILE A 58 -21.67 -15.25 1.46
N VAL A 59 -20.60 -14.61 0.99
CA VAL A 59 -19.25 -14.77 1.49
C VAL A 59 -18.69 -13.39 1.81
N ASP A 60 -18.14 -13.25 3.02
CA ASP A 60 -17.48 -12.07 3.54
C ASP A 60 -15.99 -12.32 3.76
N LYS A 61 -15.29 -11.34 4.36
CA LYS A 61 -13.87 -11.41 4.70
C LYS A 61 -12.99 -11.87 3.53
N LEU A 62 -13.29 -11.33 2.34
CA LEU A 62 -12.72 -11.77 1.07
C LEU A 62 -11.20 -11.60 1.01
N LEU A 63 -10.64 -10.55 1.62
CA LEU A 63 -9.20 -10.30 1.63
C LEU A 63 -8.50 -11.32 2.54
N LYS A 64 -9.02 -11.53 3.76
CA LYS A 64 -8.51 -12.56 4.67
C LYS A 64 -8.59 -13.96 4.06
N LEU A 65 -9.70 -14.27 3.37
CA LEU A 65 -9.88 -15.55 2.68
C LEU A 65 -8.84 -15.72 1.57
N ALA A 66 -8.63 -14.69 0.74
CA ALA A 66 -7.66 -14.70 -0.34
C ALA A 66 -6.21 -14.80 0.17
N ALA A 67 -5.86 -14.02 1.20
CA ALA A 67 -4.52 -14.01 1.78
C ALA A 67 -4.13 -15.35 2.45
N LYS A 68 -5.10 -16.14 2.91
CA LYS A 68 -4.88 -17.41 3.62
C LYS A 68 -5.04 -18.66 2.75
N ASP A 69 -5.16 -18.55 1.42
CA ASP A 69 -5.61 -19.67 0.55
C ASP A 69 -6.91 -20.32 1.01
N GLY A 70 -7.76 -19.54 1.67
CA GLY A 70 -9.05 -20.03 2.10
C GLY A 70 -9.94 -20.37 0.91
N THR A 71 -10.92 -21.22 1.18
CA THR A 71 -11.92 -21.61 0.20
C THR A 71 -13.32 -21.46 0.78
N SER A 72 -14.30 -21.18 -0.06
CA SER A 72 -15.72 -21.26 0.31
C SER A 72 -16.45 -22.20 -0.63
N THR A 73 -17.29 -23.07 -0.08
CA THR A 73 -18.11 -24.01 -0.87
C THR A 73 -19.51 -23.46 -1.02
N ILE A 74 -19.91 -23.19 -2.27
CA ILE A 74 -21.19 -22.57 -2.60
C ILE A 74 -21.90 -23.43 -3.64
N GLY A 75 -23.06 -23.99 -3.29
CA GLY A 75 -23.82 -24.85 -4.20
C GLY A 75 -23.00 -26.07 -4.68
N GLY A 76 -22.21 -26.68 -3.80
CA GLY A 76 -21.36 -27.84 -4.11
C GLY A 76 -20.06 -27.54 -4.87
N ILE A 77 -19.82 -26.28 -5.26
CA ILE A 77 -18.59 -25.86 -5.94
C ILE A 77 -17.66 -25.19 -4.93
N CYS A 78 -16.40 -25.62 -4.89
CA CYS A 78 -15.37 -25.03 -4.04
C CYS A 78 -14.68 -23.88 -4.79
N TYR A 79 -14.77 -22.66 -4.24
CA TYR A 79 -14.13 -21.46 -4.79
C TYR A 79 -12.95 -21.04 -3.90
N SER A 80 -11.81 -20.73 -4.52
CA SER A 80 -10.69 -20.12 -3.81
C SER A 80 -10.99 -18.66 -3.45
N GLY A 81 -10.40 -18.17 -2.35
CA GLY A 81 -10.53 -16.77 -1.93
C GLY A 81 -10.09 -15.79 -3.00
N GLY A 82 -9.01 -16.10 -3.74
CA GLY A 82 -8.59 -15.30 -4.90
C GLY A 82 -9.64 -15.23 -6.02
N THR A 83 -10.38 -16.32 -6.27
CA THR A 83 -11.47 -16.33 -7.26
C THR A 83 -12.64 -15.46 -6.81
N LEU A 84 -13.01 -15.54 -5.53
CA LEU A 84 -14.10 -14.73 -4.96
C LEU A 84 -13.74 -13.25 -4.95
N LEU A 85 -12.51 -12.91 -4.55
CA LEU A 85 -12.02 -11.52 -4.57
C LEU A 85 -11.99 -10.96 -6.00
N LYS A 86 -11.58 -11.76 -6.98
CA LYS A 86 -11.61 -11.41 -8.40
C LYS A 86 -13.02 -11.04 -8.88
N LEU A 87 -14.00 -11.90 -8.58
CA LEU A 87 -15.41 -11.65 -8.93
C LEU A 87 -15.96 -10.40 -8.24
N PHE A 88 -15.54 -10.16 -6.99
CA PHE A 88 -15.92 -8.97 -6.25
C PHE A 88 -15.34 -7.69 -6.88
N ILE A 89 -14.04 -7.66 -7.20
CA ILE A 89 -13.40 -6.51 -7.87
C ILE A 89 -14.06 -6.24 -9.22
N GLN A 90 -14.39 -7.29 -9.99
CA GLN A 90 -15.15 -7.15 -11.23
C GLN A 90 -16.45 -6.36 -11.00
N LYS A 91 -17.22 -6.73 -9.97
CA LYS A 91 -18.46 -6.04 -9.59
C LYS A 91 -18.20 -4.59 -9.16
N MET A 92 -17.15 -4.34 -8.39
CA MET A 92 -16.80 -2.99 -7.95
C MET A 92 -16.53 -2.07 -9.14
N LEU A 93 -15.84 -2.56 -10.16
CA LEU A 93 -15.57 -1.77 -11.37
C LEU A 93 -16.81 -1.53 -12.23
N GLU A 94 -17.88 -2.34 -12.11
CA GLU A 94 -19.14 -2.08 -12.82
C GLU A 94 -19.82 -0.79 -12.36
N TYR A 95 -19.68 -0.38 -11.08
CA TYR A 95 -20.31 0.82 -10.53
C TYR A 95 -19.91 2.10 -11.30
N PRO A 96 -18.61 2.48 -11.38
CA PRO A 96 -18.20 3.66 -12.12
C PRO A 96 -18.33 3.50 -13.64
N LYS A 97 -18.20 2.29 -14.19
CA LYS A 97 -18.40 2.03 -15.63
C LYS A 97 -19.83 2.36 -16.05
N LYS A 98 -20.82 1.83 -15.32
CA LYS A 98 -22.25 2.07 -15.56
C LYS A 98 -22.63 3.53 -15.32
N GLU A 99 -22.15 4.12 -14.23
CA GLU A 99 -22.47 5.51 -13.88
C GLU A 99 -21.98 6.51 -14.94
N PHE A 100 -20.74 6.33 -15.42
CA PHE A 100 -20.11 7.32 -16.29
C PHE A 100 -20.14 6.91 -17.77
N GLY A 101 -20.72 5.75 -18.12
CA GLY A 101 -20.78 5.24 -19.49
C GLY A 101 -19.39 5.04 -20.11
N LYS A 102 -18.41 4.59 -19.31
CA LYS A 102 -17.01 4.40 -19.75
C LYS A 102 -16.49 3.03 -19.36
N ASP A 103 -16.20 2.19 -20.35
CA ASP A 103 -15.69 0.83 -20.08
C ASP A 103 -14.18 0.79 -19.84
N ARG A 104 -13.43 1.71 -20.42
CA ARG A 104 -11.97 1.74 -20.34
C ARG A 104 -11.51 2.23 -18.97
N ILE A 105 -10.63 1.46 -18.34
CA ILE A 105 -9.88 1.87 -17.16
C ILE A 105 -8.51 2.39 -17.62
N TRP A 106 -8.24 3.65 -17.30
CA TRP A 106 -6.97 4.32 -17.59
C TRP A 106 -5.95 4.09 -16.49
N GLN A 107 -6.38 4.17 -15.23
CA GLN A 107 -5.58 3.87 -14.05
C GLN A 107 -6.48 3.27 -12.97
N LEU A 108 -6.01 2.23 -12.29
CA LEU A 108 -6.65 1.61 -11.14
C LEU A 108 -5.63 1.57 -9.99
N VAL A 109 -5.90 2.35 -8.94
CA VAL A 109 -5.08 2.34 -7.73
C VAL A 109 -5.89 1.76 -6.59
N ILE A 110 -5.44 0.63 -6.06
CA ILE A 110 -6.05 -0.07 -4.94
C ILE A 110 -5.25 0.29 -3.68
N THR A 111 -5.91 0.74 -2.62
CA THR A 111 -5.28 1.06 -1.35
C THR A 111 -5.70 0.05 -0.28
N LEU A 112 -4.74 -0.37 0.55
CA LEU A 112 -4.89 -1.43 1.56
C LEU A 112 -4.36 -0.95 2.91
N SER A 113 -4.96 -1.42 4.01
CA SER A 113 -4.47 -1.09 5.35
C SER A 113 -3.16 -1.80 5.70
N ASP A 114 -2.92 -2.95 5.08
CA ASP A 114 -1.73 -3.77 5.28
C ASP A 114 -1.32 -4.33 3.91
N VAL A 115 -0.15 -3.93 3.42
CA VAL A 115 0.33 -4.34 2.09
C VAL A 115 1.06 -5.68 2.20
N ASP A 116 0.37 -6.75 1.83
CA ASP A 116 0.90 -8.12 1.80
C ASP A 116 1.27 -8.57 0.37
N ALA A 117 2.42 -9.24 0.24
CA ALA A 117 2.96 -9.70 -1.05
C ALA A 117 2.00 -10.62 -1.80
N ARG A 118 1.31 -11.49 -1.07
CA ARG A 118 0.39 -12.47 -1.66
C ARG A 118 -0.89 -11.80 -2.12
N LEU A 119 -1.44 -10.89 -1.32
CA LEU A 119 -2.60 -10.11 -1.73
C LEU A 119 -2.27 -9.29 -2.98
N LEU A 120 -1.07 -8.73 -3.07
CA LEU A 120 -0.61 -8.04 -4.28
C LEU A 120 -0.58 -8.95 -5.50
N ASP A 121 -0.01 -10.15 -5.40
CA ASP A 121 -0.01 -11.12 -6.50
C ASP A 121 -1.44 -11.44 -6.96
N ILE A 122 -2.35 -11.67 -6.01
CA ILE A 122 -3.77 -11.93 -6.30
C ILE A 122 -4.41 -10.73 -7.02
N LEU A 123 -4.17 -9.50 -6.58
CA LEU A 123 -4.69 -8.30 -7.23
C LEU A 123 -4.15 -8.13 -8.65
N MET A 124 -2.89 -8.50 -8.91
CA MET A 124 -2.30 -8.49 -10.26
C MET A 124 -2.93 -9.58 -11.15
N TYR A 125 -3.21 -10.77 -10.61
CA TYR A 125 -3.99 -11.78 -11.35
C TYR A 125 -5.42 -11.33 -11.63
N CYS A 126 -6.05 -10.58 -10.71
CA CYS A 126 -7.35 -9.96 -10.95
C CYS A 126 -7.27 -8.96 -12.12
N ALA A 127 -6.22 -8.14 -12.18
CA ALA A 127 -6.01 -7.21 -13.29
C ALA A 127 -5.92 -7.91 -14.65
N ASP A 128 -5.14 -8.99 -14.73
CA ASP A 128 -5.03 -9.79 -15.96
C ASP A 128 -6.38 -10.37 -16.39
N PHE A 129 -7.14 -10.93 -15.44
CA PHE A 129 -8.47 -11.47 -15.71
C PHE A 129 -9.46 -10.42 -16.19
N LEU A 130 -9.35 -9.20 -15.68
CA LEU A 130 -10.18 -8.06 -16.05
C LEU A 130 -9.69 -7.36 -17.33
N GLU A 131 -8.65 -7.89 -17.96
CA GLU A 131 -8.00 -7.33 -19.16
C GLU A 131 -7.52 -5.87 -18.96
N ILE A 132 -7.13 -5.54 -17.72
CA ILE A 132 -6.52 -4.26 -17.39
C ILE A 132 -5.00 -4.45 -17.49
N PRO A 133 -4.31 -3.70 -18.36
CA PRO A 133 -2.86 -3.79 -18.45
C PRO A 133 -2.20 -3.54 -17.09
N ARG A 134 -1.26 -4.41 -16.69
CA ARG A 134 -0.63 -4.37 -15.35
C ARG A 134 0.04 -3.02 -15.07
N GLU A 135 0.55 -2.34 -16.08
CA GLU A 135 1.14 -1.00 -15.96
C GLU A 135 0.14 0.11 -15.57
N ARG A 136 -1.16 -0.20 -15.56
CA ARG A 136 -2.25 0.68 -15.12
C ARG A 136 -2.83 0.28 -13.77
N VAL A 137 -2.28 -0.74 -13.11
CA VAL A 137 -2.76 -1.22 -11.81
C VAL A 137 -1.67 -1.04 -10.78
N HIS A 138 -2.01 -0.34 -9.69
CA HIS A 138 -1.08 -0.01 -8.63
C HIS A 138 -1.70 -0.33 -7.27
N VAL A 139 -0.90 -0.84 -6.33
CA VAL A 139 -1.37 -1.18 -4.97
C VAL A 139 -0.62 -0.33 -3.95
N ILE A 140 -1.31 0.48 -3.16
CA ILE A 140 -0.66 1.33 -2.16
C ILE A 140 -1.14 1.04 -0.76
N SER A 141 -0.35 1.45 0.23
CA SER A 141 -0.80 1.45 1.61
C SER A 141 -1.78 2.61 1.85
N HIS A 142 -2.60 2.47 2.89
CA HIS A 142 -3.40 3.56 3.45
C HIS A 142 -2.55 4.78 3.80
N THR A 143 -1.33 4.59 4.34
CA THR A 143 -0.42 5.68 4.65
C THR A 143 0.03 6.45 3.39
N GLU A 144 0.31 5.76 2.29
CA GLU A 144 0.64 6.41 1.02
C GLU A 144 -0.56 7.12 0.41
N SER A 145 -1.74 6.49 0.45
CA SER A 145 -2.98 7.13 -0.01
C SER A 145 -3.29 8.41 0.78
N PHE A 146 -3.12 8.36 2.11
CA PHE A 146 -3.24 9.53 2.97
C PHE A 146 -2.29 10.65 2.57
N ILE A 147 -1.03 10.34 2.20
CA ILE A 147 -0.08 11.33 1.68
C ILE A 147 -0.63 12.01 0.42
N TYR A 148 -1.07 11.24 -0.58
CA TYR A 148 -1.61 11.79 -1.82
C TYR A 148 -2.83 12.67 -1.55
N TYR A 149 -3.75 12.23 -0.68
CA TYR A 149 -4.92 13.00 -0.29
C TYR A 149 -4.55 14.33 0.36
N VAL A 150 -3.59 14.35 1.30
CA VAL A 150 -3.20 15.57 2.00
C VAL A 150 -2.46 16.54 1.09
N LEU A 151 -1.52 16.04 0.27
CA LEU A 151 -0.75 16.89 -0.64
C LEU A 151 -1.58 17.49 -1.77
N SER A 152 -2.69 16.85 -2.14
CA SER A 152 -3.64 17.41 -3.11
C SER A 152 -4.49 18.55 -2.52
N GLN A 153 -4.47 18.74 -1.20
CA GLN A 153 -5.16 19.85 -0.55
C GLN A 153 -4.35 21.15 -0.57
N LYS A 154 -5.02 22.26 -0.30
CA LYS A 154 -4.39 23.58 -0.16
C LYS A 154 -3.23 23.52 0.85
N LYS A 155 -2.10 24.13 0.48
CA LYS A 155 -0.85 24.16 1.27
C LYS A 155 -1.03 24.52 2.74
N GLU A 156 -1.96 25.41 3.05
CA GLU A 156 -2.29 25.83 4.41
C GLU A 156 -2.75 24.69 5.34
N LEU A 157 -3.31 23.61 4.79
CA LEU A 157 -3.81 22.47 5.57
C LEU A 157 -2.67 21.57 6.08
N TRP A 158 -1.48 21.68 5.51
CA TRP A 158 -0.33 20.82 5.80
C TRP A 158 0.96 21.63 5.97
N THR A 159 0.84 22.84 6.53
CA THR A 159 1.98 23.67 6.94
C THR A 159 2.75 23.06 8.12
N ASN A 160 2.04 22.45 9.06
CA ASN A 160 2.56 21.63 10.15
C ASN A 160 2.14 20.16 9.92
N GLN A 161 2.17 19.35 10.97
CA GLN A 161 1.76 17.95 10.87
C GLN A 161 0.26 17.83 10.59
N VAL A 162 -0.12 16.70 9.99
CA VAL A 162 -1.50 16.34 9.72
C VAL A 162 -1.79 15.02 10.41
N GLY A 163 -2.81 15.00 11.26
CA GLY A 163 -3.29 13.79 11.90
C GLY A 163 -4.51 13.23 11.17
N LEU A 164 -4.74 11.93 11.26
CA LEU A 164 -5.95 11.27 10.78
C LEU A 164 -6.37 10.22 11.80
N PHE A 165 -7.62 10.28 12.26
CA PHE A 165 -8.23 9.21 13.04
C PHE A 165 -9.17 8.41 12.14
N GLU A 166 -8.85 7.13 11.97
CA GLU A 166 -9.70 6.15 11.32
C GLU A 166 -10.41 5.33 12.41
N LEU A 167 -11.73 5.41 12.47
CA LEU A 167 -12.54 4.61 13.39
C LEU A 167 -13.49 3.71 12.60
N SER A 168 -13.07 2.46 12.46
CA SER A 168 -13.85 1.38 11.84
C SER A 168 -14.69 0.63 12.90
N SER A 169 -15.32 -0.48 12.51
CA SER A 169 -16.16 -1.30 13.38
C SER A 169 -15.43 -1.86 14.61
N GLU A 170 -14.16 -2.25 14.44
CA GLU A 170 -13.36 -2.95 15.46
C GLU A 170 -11.97 -2.33 15.67
N ARG A 171 -11.60 -1.31 14.90
CA ARG A 171 -10.24 -0.72 14.92
C ARG A 171 -10.30 0.80 14.98
N LEU A 172 -9.52 1.35 15.92
CA LEU A 172 -9.13 2.74 15.96
C LEU A 172 -7.66 2.85 15.51
N CYS A 173 -7.44 3.43 14.34
CA CYS A 173 -6.09 3.68 13.81
C CYS A 173 -5.82 5.18 13.75
N TYR A 174 -4.61 5.57 14.12
CA TYR A 174 -4.13 6.94 13.97
C TYR A 174 -3.02 7.00 12.94
N TYR A 175 -3.12 7.95 12.02
CA TYR A 175 -2.10 8.26 11.05
C TYR A 175 -1.53 9.65 11.32
N GLU A 176 -0.23 9.81 11.14
CA GLU A 176 0.45 11.10 11.23
C GLU A 176 1.31 11.32 10.00
N MET A 177 1.14 12.48 9.36
CA MET A 177 1.96 12.91 8.24
C MET A 177 2.72 14.20 8.57
N LYS A 178 3.98 14.28 8.14
CA LYS A 178 4.78 15.51 8.18
C LYS A 178 5.66 15.66 6.95
N VAL A 179 5.86 16.91 6.52
CA VAL A 179 6.81 17.24 5.45
C VAL A 179 8.14 17.65 6.06
N ILE A 180 9.20 16.95 5.68
CA ILE A 180 10.57 17.20 6.13
C ILE A 180 11.31 17.90 5.00
N ARG A 181 11.81 19.12 5.27
CA ARG A 181 12.62 19.85 4.30
C ARG A 181 14.04 19.28 4.29
N GLY A 182 14.45 18.74 3.15
CA GLY A 182 15.82 18.26 2.92
C GLY A 182 16.62 19.25 2.08
N MET A 183 17.95 19.16 2.14
CA MET A 183 18.84 20.01 1.32
C MET A 183 18.73 19.76 -0.18
N ARG A 184 18.39 18.52 -0.60
CA ARG A 184 18.30 18.13 -2.03
C ARG A 184 16.87 17.86 -2.49
N ARG A 185 16.08 17.16 -1.69
CA ARG A 185 14.67 16.86 -1.95
C ARG A 185 13.90 16.89 -0.63
N ASN A 186 12.67 17.37 -0.70
CA ASN A 186 11.75 17.29 0.43
C ASN A 186 11.25 15.85 0.57
N MET A 187 11.04 15.43 1.81
CA MET A 187 10.48 14.13 2.13
C MET A 187 9.12 14.33 2.79
N VAL A 188 8.24 13.36 2.60
CA VAL A 188 6.97 13.26 3.32
C VAL A 188 7.02 11.96 4.09
N GLN A 189 6.94 12.05 5.41
CA GLN A 189 6.87 10.88 6.28
C GLN A 189 5.44 10.70 6.74
N ALA A 190 4.89 9.50 6.58
CA ALA A 190 3.61 9.11 7.15
C ALA A 190 3.72 7.77 7.87
N GLU A 191 3.10 7.67 9.03
CA GLU A 191 3.09 6.48 9.88
C GLU A 191 1.66 6.21 10.35
N ALA A 192 1.34 4.93 10.56
CA ALA A 192 0.08 4.47 11.13
C ALA A 192 0.33 3.75 12.46
N GLN A 193 -0.59 3.90 13.40
CA GLN A 193 -0.56 3.25 14.70
C GLN A 193 -1.97 2.83 15.13
N ASN A 194 -2.17 1.53 15.33
CA ASN A 194 -3.36 1.01 15.98
C ASN A 194 -3.36 1.38 17.46
N GLN A 195 -4.49 1.88 17.94
CA GLN A 195 -4.67 2.21 19.36
C GLN A 195 -5.18 0.98 20.10
N GLU A 196 -4.55 0.67 21.25
CA GLU A 196 -4.96 -0.45 22.11
C GLU A 196 -6.33 -0.19 22.72
N GLU A 197 -6.68 1.08 22.89
CA GLU A 197 -7.94 1.56 23.41
C GLU A 197 -9.09 1.51 22.38
N ALA A 198 -8.93 0.75 21.28
CA ALA A 198 -9.99 0.54 20.31
C ALA A 198 -11.26 -0.04 20.95
N PHE A 199 -12.41 0.34 20.41
CA PHE A 199 -13.71 -0.10 20.90
C PHE A 199 -14.63 -0.45 19.73
N ASN A 200 -15.58 -1.35 19.98
CA ASN A 200 -16.61 -1.68 19.01
C ASN A 200 -17.65 -0.54 18.96
N LEU A 201 -18.09 -0.18 17.75
CA LEU A 201 -19.07 0.89 17.53
C LEU A 201 -20.43 0.65 18.19
N ASP A 202 -20.79 -0.60 18.50
CA ASP A 202 -22.05 -0.95 19.18
C ASP A 202 -22.20 -0.25 20.55
N ILE A 203 -21.09 0.17 21.19
CA ILE A 203 -21.18 0.93 22.45
C ILE A 203 -21.87 2.29 22.26
N LEU A 204 -21.87 2.83 21.04
CA LEU A 204 -22.49 4.11 20.70
C LEU A 204 -24.02 4.05 20.78
N ASP A 205 -24.63 2.85 20.78
CA ASP A 205 -26.08 2.65 20.87
C ASP A 205 -26.65 3.00 22.26
N SER A 206 -25.78 3.23 23.25
CA SER A 206 -26.17 3.67 24.60
C SER A 206 -25.57 5.03 24.97
N PRO A 207 -26.29 5.88 25.75
CA PRO A 207 -25.74 7.15 26.23
C PRO A 207 -24.49 6.99 27.11
N SER A 208 -24.40 5.92 27.89
CA SER A 208 -23.22 5.61 28.71
C SER A 208 -22.02 5.19 27.87
N GLY A 209 -22.24 4.34 26.86
CA GLY A 209 -21.18 3.89 25.96
C GLY A 209 -20.69 5.02 25.05
N SER A 210 -21.57 5.89 24.55
CA SER A 210 -21.18 7.13 23.85
C SER A 210 -20.25 8.02 24.69
N LYS A 211 -20.55 8.21 25.99
CA LYS A 211 -19.68 8.98 26.90
C LYS A 211 -18.33 8.30 27.14
N LEU A 212 -18.30 6.97 27.17
CA LEU A 212 -17.06 6.20 27.31
C LEU A 212 -16.21 6.33 26.04
N ALA A 213 -16.82 6.17 24.86
CA ALA A 213 -16.17 6.34 23.57
C ALA A 213 -15.54 7.74 23.44
N ASP A 214 -16.27 8.79 23.81
CA ASP A 214 -15.75 10.17 23.79
C ASP A 214 -14.54 10.33 24.71
N LYS A 215 -14.56 9.73 25.91
CA LYS A 215 -13.42 9.77 26.85
C LYS A 215 -12.20 9.03 26.30
N ILE A 216 -12.41 7.87 25.69
CA ILE A 216 -11.35 7.09 25.06
C ILE A 216 -10.70 7.91 23.94
N LEU A 217 -11.52 8.47 23.05
CA LEU A 217 -11.02 9.25 21.92
C LEU A 217 -10.35 10.55 22.37
N CYS A 218 -10.88 11.22 23.41
CA CYS A 218 -10.21 12.35 24.08
C CYS A 218 -8.81 11.97 24.56
N SER A 219 -8.68 10.86 25.29
CA SER A 219 -7.40 10.40 25.83
C SER A 219 -6.39 10.09 24.70
N CYS A 220 -6.85 9.44 23.64
CA CYS A 220 -6.04 9.21 22.43
C CYS A 220 -5.60 10.55 21.82
N GLY A 221 -6.52 11.49 21.64
CA GLY A 221 -6.25 12.82 21.11
C GLY A 221 -5.21 13.59 21.93
N GLU A 222 -5.32 13.60 23.24
CA GLU A 222 -4.38 14.26 24.15
C GLU A 222 -2.98 13.66 24.05
N LYS A 223 -2.88 12.33 24.03
CA LYS A 223 -1.63 11.58 23.88
C LYS A 223 -0.95 11.85 22.53
N LEU A 224 -1.71 11.77 21.44
CA LEU A 224 -1.18 11.81 20.07
C LEU A 224 -0.96 13.24 19.58
N LEU A 225 -1.89 14.16 19.87
CA LEU A 225 -1.87 15.51 19.32
C LEU A 225 -1.29 16.56 20.29
N GLY A 226 -1.18 16.26 21.60
CA GLY A 226 -0.85 17.27 22.62
C GLY A 226 0.61 17.76 22.61
N ARG A 227 1.54 16.99 22.06
CA ARG A 227 2.99 17.28 22.12
C ARG A 227 3.58 17.88 20.83
N LYS A 228 2.79 17.97 19.76
CA LYS A 228 3.27 18.39 18.44
C LYS A 228 2.33 19.43 17.84
N LEU A 229 2.82 20.17 16.85
CA LEU A 229 2.03 21.17 16.13
C LEU A 229 1.32 20.51 14.94
N PHE A 230 0.01 20.62 14.92
CA PHE A 230 -0.84 20.12 13.84
C PHE A 230 -1.56 21.27 13.15
N SER A 231 -1.64 21.24 11.83
CA SER A 231 -2.46 22.18 11.06
C SER A 231 -3.88 21.64 10.88
N THR A 232 -3.98 20.34 10.60
CA THR A 232 -5.24 19.67 10.27
C THR A 232 -5.34 18.31 10.94
N VAL A 233 -6.55 17.93 11.33
CA VAL A 233 -6.91 16.58 11.76
C VAL A 233 -8.06 16.10 10.87
N PHE A 234 -7.87 14.98 10.19
CA PHE A 234 -8.93 14.31 9.44
C PHE A 234 -9.57 13.22 10.31
N LEU A 235 -10.86 12.98 10.08
CA LEU A 235 -11.64 11.92 10.70
C LEU A 235 -12.25 11.06 9.59
N THR A 236 -12.08 9.75 9.63
CA THR A 236 -12.62 8.83 8.61
C THR A 236 -13.09 7.50 9.21
N GLY A 237 -13.88 6.76 8.44
CA GLY A 237 -14.47 5.50 8.88
C GLY A 237 -15.84 5.66 9.55
N LYS A 238 -16.53 4.52 9.67
CA LYS A 238 -17.93 4.40 10.10
C LYS A 238 -18.24 5.12 11.43
N GLY A 239 -17.30 5.14 12.36
CA GLY A 239 -17.48 5.79 13.66
C GLY A 239 -17.65 7.32 13.59
N PHE A 240 -17.26 7.96 12.49
CA PHE A 240 -17.36 9.41 12.30
C PHE A 240 -18.48 9.84 11.34
N GLU A 241 -19.28 8.91 10.81
CA GLU A 241 -20.52 9.23 10.07
C GLU A 241 -21.48 10.07 10.93
N ARG A 242 -21.47 9.84 12.25
CA ARG A 242 -22.17 10.65 13.25
C ARG A 242 -21.16 11.12 14.30
N GLN A 243 -21.08 12.43 14.53
CA GLN A 243 -20.07 13.02 15.43
C GLN A 243 -20.64 13.48 16.79
N ASN A 244 -21.96 13.38 16.97
CA ASN A 244 -22.65 13.87 18.17
C ASN A 244 -22.23 13.14 19.46
N TRP A 245 -21.69 11.92 19.36
CA TRP A 245 -21.15 11.18 20.49
C TRP A 245 -19.80 11.73 20.96
N ALA A 246 -18.98 12.32 20.08
CA ALA A 246 -17.59 12.70 20.32
C ALA A 246 -17.40 14.17 20.72
N GLY A 247 -18.33 14.74 21.50
CA GLY A 247 -18.38 16.18 21.79
C GLY A 247 -17.13 16.72 22.51
N GLY A 248 -16.59 15.97 23.46
CA GLY A 248 -15.35 16.31 24.16
C GLY A 248 -14.15 16.28 23.22
N PHE A 249 -14.03 15.21 22.44
CA PHE A 249 -12.93 15.04 21.50
C PHE A 249 -12.96 16.13 20.43
N MET A 250 -14.11 16.44 19.85
CA MET A 250 -14.24 17.49 18.83
C MET A 250 -13.82 18.86 19.39
N ARG A 251 -14.18 19.19 20.63
CA ARG A 251 -13.73 20.43 21.28
C ARG A 251 -12.22 20.48 21.44
N PHE A 252 -11.60 19.36 21.82
CA PHE A 252 -10.16 19.25 21.90
C PHE A 252 -9.51 19.36 20.52
N ALA A 253 -9.93 18.54 19.56
CA ALA A 253 -9.37 18.46 18.21
C ALA A 253 -9.45 19.80 17.49
N CYS A 254 -10.59 20.51 17.54
CA CYS A 254 -10.79 21.82 16.92
C CYS A 254 -10.05 22.98 17.61
N ASN A 255 -9.38 22.75 18.74
CA ASN A 255 -8.61 23.81 19.40
C ASN A 255 -7.36 24.16 18.58
N ARG A 256 -7.41 25.30 17.87
CA ARG A 256 -6.34 25.83 16.99
C ARG A 256 -5.96 24.94 15.80
N ARG A 257 -6.79 23.96 15.45
CA ARG A 257 -6.57 23.04 14.32
C ARG A 257 -7.84 23.00 13.48
N LYS A 258 -7.67 22.80 12.16
CA LYS A 258 -8.80 22.52 11.27
C LYS A 258 -9.16 21.04 11.40
N VAL A 259 -10.46 20.72 11.49
CA VAL A 259 -10.93 19.34 11.55
C VAL A 259 -11.90 19.10 10.40
N PHE A 260 -11.68 18.02 9.65
CA PHE A 260 -12.53 17.61 8.53
C PHE A 260 -12.92 16.14 8.69
N VAL A 261 -14.16 15.83 8.31
CA VAL A 261 -14.64 14.46 8.23
C VAL A 261 -14.65 14.08 6.76
N GLU A 262 -13.87 13.07 6.40
CA GLU A 262 -13.63 12.67 5.02
C GLU A 262 -13.87 11.16 4.88
N GLU A 263 -15.11 10.80 4.53
CA GLU A 263 -15.55 9.41 4.44
C GLU A 263 -14.70 8.59 3.45
N TYR A 264 -14.31 9.20 2.33
CA TYR A 264 -13.65 8.52 1.20
C TYR A 264 -12.14 8.83 1.10
N LEU A 265 -11.49 9.18 2.21
CA LEU A 265 -10.13 9.73 2.20
C LEU A 265 -9.14 8.83 1.46
N PHE A 266 -9.12 7.54 1.77
CA PHE A 266 -8.18 6.60 1.16
C PHE A 266 -8.53 6.31 -0.31
N ALA A 267 -9.80 6.18 -0.67
CA ALA A 267 -10.19 6.01 -2.07
C ALA A 267 -9.83 7.25 -2.92
N ARG A 268 -10.01 8.46 -2.37
CA ARG A 268 -9.62 9.73 -3.03
C ARG A 268 -8.11 9.85 -3.18
N GLY A 269 -7.34 9.55 -2.13
CA GLY A 269 -5.88 9.53 -2.19
C GLY A 269 -5.34 8.59 -3.28
N ALA A 270 -5.92 7.40 -3.39
CA ALA A 270 -5.61 6.45 -4.45
C ALA A 270 -5.97 7.01 -5.84
N ALA A 271 -7.13 7.65 -6.00
CA ALA A 271 -7.53 8.29 -7.26
C ALA A 271 -6.57 9.43 -7.66
N TYR A 272 -6.06 10.22 -6.70
CA TYR A 272 -5.06 11.25 -6.96
C TYR A 272 -3.71 10.67 -7.39
N LYS A 273 -3.27 9.55 -6.80
CA LYS A 273 -2.10 8.80 -7.31
C LYS A 273 -2.33 8.34 -8.75
N GLY A 274 -3.51 7.77 -9.02
CA GLY A 274 -3.88 7.33 -10.37
C GLY A 274 -3.83 8.48 -11.38
N ALA A 275 -4.29 9.66 -10.99
CA ALA A 275 -4.23 10.84 -11.84
C ALA A 275 -2.78 11.33 -12.08
N ASP A 276 -1.89 11.19 -11.10
CA ASP A 276 -0.48 11.56 -11.23
C ASP A 276 0.21 10.76 -12.35
N TYR A 277 -0.09 9.46 -12.48
CA TYR A 277 0.41 8.62 -13.59
C TYR A 277 -0.08 9.02 -14.98
N THR A 278 -1.04 9.95 -15.08
CA THR A 278 -1.51 10.48 -16.36
C THR A 278 -0.73 11.71 -16.84
N HIS A 279 0.19 12.22 -16.02
CA HIS A 279 1.03 13.37 -16.31
C HIS A 279 2.47 12.94 -16.61
N ASP A 280 3.18 13.69 -17.47
CA ASP A 280 4.59 13.43 -17.79
C ASP A 280 5.53 13.65 -16.61
N ALA A 281 5.16 14.56 -15.70
CA ALA A 281 5.90 14.87 -14.48
C ALA A 281 4.95 14.82 -13.28
N THR A 282 5.47 14.28 -12.17
CA THR A 282 4.69 14.17 -10.93
C THR A 282 4.35 15.56 -10.36
N SER A 283 3.09 15.71 -9.95
CA SER A 283 2.61 16.85 -9.17
C SER A 283 3.06 16.78 -7.71
N TYR A 284 3.65 15.66 -7.29
CA TYR A 284 4.07 15.37 -5.93
C TYR A 284 5.59 15.10 -5.88
N PRO A 285 6.46 16.11 -6.12
CA PRO A 285 7.91 15.94 -6.21
C PRO A 285 8.56 15.78 -4.81
N TYR A 286 8.12 14.78 -4.07
CA TYR A 286 8.57 14.42 -2.73
C TYR A 286 9.03 12.97 -2.70
N ILE A 287 9.95 12.67 -1.81
CA ILE A 287 10.26 11.28 -1.44
C ILE A 287 9.24 10.88 -0.38
N PHE A 288 8.49 9.81 -0.62
CA PHE A 288 7.56 9.28 0.37
C PHE A 288 8.27 8.27 1.27
N VAL A 289 8.07 8.42 2.58
CA VAL A 289 8.54 7.50 3.61
C VAL A 289 7.30 7.06 4.38
N CYS A 290 6.74 5.93 3.99
CA CYS A 290 5.51 5.38 4.52
C CYS A 290 5.50 3.87 4.33
N GLU A 291 4.45 3.22 4.82
CA GLU A 291 4.27 1.79 4.60
C GLU A 291 4.24 1.46 3.09
N GLY A 292 4.85 0.36 2.69
CA GLY A 292 5.05 -0.02 1.29
C GLY A 292 6.30 0.59 0.63
N ARG A 293 6.99 1.54 1.29
CA ARG A 293 8.16 2.22 0.72
C ARG A 293 9.46 1.87 1.45
N LEU A 294 10.55 1.70 0.69
CA LEU A 294 11.87 1.45 1.25
C LEU A 294 12.35 2.62 2.11
N ARG A 295 12.91 2.30 3.27
CA ARG A 295 13.43 3.29 4.24
C ARG A 295 14.96 3.44 4.20
N ALA A 296 15.60 2.79 3.24
CA ALA A 296 17.04 2.83 3.04
C ALA A 296 17.38 2.86 1.54
N GLU A 297 18.51 3.51 1.23
CA GLU A 297 19.17 3.38 -0.06
C GLU A 297 20.15 2.22 0.00
N VAL A 298 20.13 1.36 -1.02
CA VAL A 298 21.09 0.27 -1.21
C VAL A 298 21.94 0.61 -2.43
N ALA A 299 23.25 0.61 -2.24
CA ALA A 299 24.20 0.88 -3.31
C ALA A 299 25.37 -0.10 -3.29
N LEU A 300 25.92 -0.42 -4.46
CA LEU A 300 27.17 -1.17 -4.58
C LEU A 300 28.30 -0.28 -5.10
N ARG A 301 29.53 -0.64 -4.75
CA ARG A 301 30.74 -0.02 -5.29
C ARG A 301 31.10 -0.69 -6.62
N VAL A 302 31.09 0.06 -7.72
CA VAL A 302 31.46 -0.44 -9.06
C VAL A 302 32.55 0.39 -9.71
N MET A 303 33.34 -0.27 -10.54
CA MET A 303 34.26 0.39 -11.47
C MET A 303 33.57 0.58 -12.82
N ARG A 304 33.30 1.83 -13.21
CA ARG A 304 32.69 2.15 -14.51
C ARG A 304 33.64 3.04 -15.32
N ARG A 305 34.10 2.53 -16.48
CA ARG A 305 35.04 3.24 -17.38
C ARG A 305 36.31 3.72 -16.64
N GLY A 306 36.88 2.85 -15.80
CA GLY A 306 38.09 3.13 -15.03
C GLY A 306 37.91 4.13 -13.87
N ARG A 307 36.67 4.53 -13.56
CA ARG A 307 36.36 5.36 -12.40
C ARG A 307 35.48 4.59 -11.43
N GLU A 308 35.84 4.70 -10.17
CA GLU A 308 35.05 4.16 -9.08
C GLU A 308 33.79 4.99 -8.85
N SER A 309 32.66 4.32 -8.67
CA SER A 309 31.37 4.95 -8.47
C SER A 309 30.46 4.10 -7.58
N SER A 310 29.53 4.76 -6.90
CA SER A 310 28.46 4.10 -6.16
C SER A 310 27.25 3.94 -7.08
N LEU A 311 26.87 2.70 -7.39
CA LEU A 311 25.67 2.40 -8.16
C LEU A 311 24.52 2.09 -7.20
N VAL A 312 23.50 2.94 -7.19
CA VAL A 312 22.29 2.72 -6.39
C VAL A 312 21.43 1.65 -7.07
N VAL A 313 21.08 0.60 -6.33
CA VAL A 313 20.24 -0.51 -6.81
C VAL A 313 18.82 -0.46 -6.26
N ALA A 314 18.61 0.31 -5.20
CA ALA A 314 17.31 0.67 -4.65
C ALA A 314 17.45 1.97 -3.84
N SER A 315 16.46 2.85 -3.89
CA SER A 315 16.47 4.15 -3.23
C SER A 315 15.41 4.23 -2.14
N TYR A 316 15.61 5.15 -1.18
CA TYR A 316 14.56 5.53 -0.25
C TYR A 316 13.31 6.00 -1.01
N GLY A 317 12.13 5.58 -0.53
CA GLY A 317 10.86 5.89 -1.15
C GLY A 317 10.52 5.08 -2.39
N ASP A 318 11.38 4.17 -2.85
CA ASP A 318 11.00 3.19 -3.85
C ASP A 318 9.96 2.24 -3.26
N ASN A 319 9.06 1.77 -4.11
CA ASN A 319 8.07 0.79 -3.73
C ASN A 319 8.71 -0.60 -3.63
N TRP A 320 8.69 -1.24 -2.45
CA TRP A 320 9.51 -2.43 -2.21
C TRP A 320 9.16 -3.59 -3.15
N TYR A 321 7.89 -3.75 -3.51
CA TYR A 321 7.43 -4.88 -4.33
C TYR A 321 7.74 -4.70 -5.83
N GLU A 322 7.82 -3.45 -6.30
CA GLU A 322 8.25 -3.08 -7.66
C GLU A 322 9.78 -2.93 -7.76
N SER A 323 10.46 -2.67 -6.64
CA SER A 323 11.90 -2.42 -6.61
C SER A 323 12.67 -3.72 -6.85
N LYS A 324 13.04 -3.93 -8.12
CA LYS A 324 13.84 -5.07 -8.57
C LYS A 324 14.96 -4.57 -9.46
N SER A 325 16.18 -4.97 -9.14
CA SER A 325 17.38 -4.63 -9.91
C SER A 325 18.02 -5.91 -10.43
N SER A 326 18.33 -5.94 -11.73
CA SER A 326 19.07 -7.03 -12.36
C SER A 326 20.29 -6.46 -13.09
N LEU A 327 21.47 -6.91 -12.70
CA LEU A 327 22.75 -6.38 -13.16
C LEU A 327 23.69 -7.53 -13.51
N ASP A 328 24.47 -7.36 -14.58
CA ASP A 328 25.62 -8.22 -14.84
C ASP A 328 26.90 -7.45 -14.48
N LEU A 329 27.71 -8.05 -13.60
CA LEU A 329 28.94 -7.46 -13.08
C LEU A 329 30.13 -8.36 -13.44
N ILE A 330 31.33 -7.77 -13.54
CA ILE A 330 32.57 -8.52 -13.73
C ILE A 330 33.37 -8.43 -12.43
N VAL A 331 33.75 -9.58 -11.89
CA VAL A 331 34.55 -9.67 -10.67
C VAL A 331 36.03 -9.46 -11.02
N ASP A 332 36.67 -8.50 -10.39
CA ASP A 332 38.09 -8.14 -10.55
C ASP A 332 38.91 -8.67 -9.36
N GLY A 333 38.77 -9.97 -9.08
CA GLY A 333 39.51 -10.68 -8.01
C GLY A 333 38.90 -10.59 -6.61
N GLN A 334 37.72 -9.98 -6.44
CA GLN A 334 37.02 -9.95 -5.15
C GLN A 334 36.42 -11.32 -4.80
N SER A 335 36.53 -11.72 -3.53
CA SER A 335 35.85 -12.92 -2.98
C SER A 335 34.45 -12.63 -2.44
N GLU A 336 34.04 -11.36 -2.42
CA GLU A 336 32.76 -10.89 -1.88
C GLU A 336 32.23 -9.68 -2.65
N ILE A 337 30.91 -9.51 -2.66
CA ILE A 337 30.24 -8.29 -3.16
C ILE A 337 29.87 -7.41 -1.97
N GLU A 338 30.28 -6.14 -2.02
CA GLU A 338 30.01 -5.15 -0.97
C GLU A 338 28.82 -4.26 -1.31
N PHE A 339 27.84 -4.22 -0.41
CA PHE A 339 26.70 -3.31 -0.44
C PHE A 339 26.81 -2.29 0.69
N THR A 340 26.61 -1.02 0.38
CA THR A 340 26.34 0.03 1.35
C THR A 340 24.84 0.18 1.50
N ILE A 341 24.34 0.04 2.72
CA ILE A 341 22.95 0.34 3.07
C ILE A 341 22.93 1.63 3.90
N THR A 342 22.16 2.61 3.44
CA THR A 342 22.06 3.93 4.05
C THR A 342 20.60 4.20 4.44
N PRO A 343 20.22 3.98 5.71
CA PRO A 343 18.91 4.36 6.23
C PRO A 343 18.69 5.88 6.16
N LEU A 344 17.44 6.32 6.36
CA LEU A 344 17.10 7.75 6.46
C LEU A 344 17.95 8.49 7.51
N ASP A 345 18.23 7.84 8.65
CA ASP A 345 19.27 8.30 9.55
C ASP A 345 20.64 7.85 9.03
N SER A 346 21.27 8.72 8.25
CA SER A 346 22.59 8.47 7.63
C SER A 346 23.69 8.04 8.62
N LYS A 347 23.54 8.31 9.93
CA LYS A 347 24.48 7.86 10.96
C LYS A 347 24.45 6.34 11.17
N LYS A 348 23.39 5.66 10.73
CA LYS A 348 23.21 4.21 10.81
C LYS A 348 23.63 3.47 9.54
N ARG A 349 24.46 4.10 8.69
CA ARG A 349 25.01 3.47 7.49
C ARG A 349 25.74 2.17 7.85
N LYS A 350 25.48 1.11 7.11
CA LYS A 350 26.15 -0.19 7.27
C LYS A 350 26.72 -0.72 5.96
N LEU A 351 27.80 -1.47 6.08
CA LEU A 351 28.42 -2.22 4.99
C LEU A 351 28.03 -3.69 5.13
N VAL A 352 27.49 -4.28 4.08
CA VAL A 352 27.13 -5.69 4.00
C VAL A 352 28.03 -6.36 2.96
N ARG A 353 28.70 -7.42 3.37
CA ARG A 353 29.61 -8.22 2.56
C ARG A 353 28.98 -9.57 2.27
N VAL A 354 28.87 -9.91 1.01
CA VAL A 354 28.23 -11.15 0.56
C VAL A 354 29.28 -12.02 -0.11
N PRO A 355 29.77 -13.07 0.57
CA PRO A 355 30.80 -13.95 0.03
C PRO A 355 30.33 -14.67 -1.23
N LEU A 356 31.21 -14.79 -2.22
CA LEU A 356 30.99 -15.59 -3.43
C LEU A 356 31.31 -17.08 -3.16
N SER A 357 30.80 -17.61 -2.06
CA SER A 357 31.05 -18.99 -1.63
C SER A 357 30.59 -19.98 -2.70
N GLY A 358 31.46 -20.93 -3.05
CA GLY A 358 31.19 -21.94 -4.09
C GLY A 358 31.48 -21.49 -5.52
N PHE A 359 31.89 -20.24 -5.73
CA PHE A 359 32.38 -19.79 -7.04
C PHE A 359 33.77 -20.38 -7.29
N PRO A 360 34.09 -20.74 -8.54
CA PRO A 360 35.41 -21.27 -8.88
C PRO A 360 36.47 -20.17 -8.77
N ASP A 361 37.67 -20.59 -8.34
CA ASP A 361 38.84 -19.72 -8.36
C ASP A 361 39.28 -19.49 -9.81
N ARG A 362 39.24 -18.25 -10.26
CA ARG A 362 39.60 -17.85 -11.62
C ARG A 362 40.40 -16.54 -11.59
N PRO A 363 41.22 -16.27 -12.61
CA PRO A 363 41.94 -14.99 -12.71
C PRO A 363 40.99 -13.77 -12.63
N PRO A 364 41.47 -12.61 -12.17
CA PRO A 364 40.66 -11.38 -12.18
C PRO A 364 40.03 -11.10 -13.54
N ARG A 365 38.79 -10.61 -13.54
CA ARG A 365 37.99 -10.24 -14.73
C ARG A 365 37.56 -11.39 -15.63
N THR A 366 37.59 -12.62 -15.12
CA THR A 366 37.17 -13.82 -15.86
C THR A 366 35.89 -14.47 -15.31
N THR A 367 35.20 -13.78 -14.40
CA THR A 367 33.92 -14.19 -13.85
C THR A 367 32.91 -13.05 -14.01
N ARG A 368 31.91 -13.26 -14.87
CA ARG A 368 30.70 -12.43 -14.90
C ARG A 368 29.70 -13.02 -13.93
N VAL A 369 29.11 -12.17 -13.09
CA VAL A 369 28.05 -12.56 -12.16
C VAL A 369 26.75 -11.88 -12.53
N GLY A 370 25.66 -12.64 -12.50
CA GLY A 370 24.32 -12.09 -12.56
C GLY A 370 23.84 -11.79 -11.15
N LEU A 371 23.65 -10.50 -10.84
CA LEU A 371 23.10 -10.04 -9.57
C LEU A 371 21.63 -9.68 -9.76
N LYS A 372 20.75 -10.31 -8.99
CA LYS A 372 19.34 -9.93 -8.86
C LYS A 372 19.10 -9.48 -7.42
N VAL A 373 18.51 -8.30 -7.27
CA VAL A 373 18.10 -7.72 -5.98
C VAL A 373 16.59 -7.50 -6.00
N GLY A 374 15.92 -7.85 -4.92
CA GLY A 374 14.51 -7.56 -4.66
C GLY A 374 14.25 -7.50 -3.16
N PHE A 375 12.99 -7.33 -2.76
CA PHE A 375 12.62 -7.14 -1.37
C PHE A 375 11.41 -8.00 -1.02
N THR A 376 11.39 -8.54 0.20
CA THR A 376 10.23 -9.27 0.75
C THR A 376 9.32 -8.37 1.57
N ASN A 377 9.87 -7.27 2.10
CA ASN A 377 9.16 -6.18 2.78
C ASN A 377 10.06 -4.92 2.83
N GLU A 378 9.61 -3.86 3.51
CA GLU A 378 10.33 -2.59 3.66
C GLU A 378 11.70 -2.68 4.33
N GLU A 379 11.96 -3.75 5.08
CA GLU A 379 13.13 -3.92 5.95
C GLU A 379 14.04 -5.04 5.48
N THR A 380 13.65 -5.82 4.47
CA THR A 380 14.33 -7.07 4.11
C THR A 380 14.60 -7.14 2.62
N MET A 381 15.89 -7.09 2.29
CA MET A 381 16.40 -7.27 0.93
C MET A 381 16.78 -8.72 0.70
N MET A 382 16.37 -9.25 -0.45
CA MET A 382 16.80 -10.54 -0.98
C MET A 382 17.70 -10.33 -2.19
N MET A 383 18.79 -11.09 -2.25
CA MET A 383 19.65 -11.10 -3.42
C MET A 383 20.02 -12.51 -3.88
N VAL A 384 20.22 -12.62 -5.17
CA VAL A 384 20.70 -13.83 -5.84
C VAL A 384 21.89 -13.43 -6.72
N ILE A 385 23.03 -14.08 -6.49
CA ILE A 385 24.26 -13.88 -7.27
C ILE A 385 24.57 -15.21 -7.96
N GLU A 386 24.63 -15.20 -9.28
CA GLU A 386 24.82 -16.39 -10.11
C GLU A 386 26.11 -16.27 -10.94
N ASP A 387 26.95 -17.32 -10.95
CA ASP A 387 28.12 -17.40 -11.83
C ASP A 387 27.66 -17.62 -13.28
N LYS A 388 27.82 -16.59 -14.11
CA LYS A 388 27.53 -16.64 -15.55
C LYS A 388 28.77 -16.93 -16.39
N GLY A 389 29.91 -17.25 -15.77
CA GLY A 389 31.17 -17.49 -16.46
C GLY A 389 31.65 -16.26 -17.24
N PHE A 390 32.49 -16.46 -18.25
CA PHE A 390 32.97 -15.44 -19.18
C PHE A 390 33.13 -16.05 -20.58
N GLY A 391 31.99 -16.49 -21.14
CA GLY A 391 31.94 -17.20 -22.41
C GLY A 391 32.56 -18.59 -22.33
N GLU A 392 33.05 -19.10 -23.46
CA GLU A 392 33.63 -20.44 -23.57
C GLU A 392 34.98 -20.57 -22.85
N LEU A 393 35.73 -19.48 -22.72
CA LEU A 393 37.02 -19.45 -22.04
C LEU A 393 36.90 -19.77 -20.55
N PHE A 394 35.80 -19.34 -19.93
CA PHE A 394 35.48 -19.59 -18.54
C PHE A 394 34.00 -19.96 -18.42
N PRO A 395 33.62 -21.22 -18.64
CA PRO A 395 32.21 -21.62 -18.63
C PRO A 395 31.54 -21.34 -17.28
N ALA A 396 30.26 -21.03 -17.29
CA ALA A 396 29.47 -20.85 -16.07
C ALA A 396 29.51 -22.13 -15.21
N SER A 397 29.82 -21.99 -13.92
CA SER A 397 29.79 -23.12 -12.98
C SER A 397 28.37 -23.46 -12.51
N GLY A 398 27.42 -22.54 -12.69
CA GLY A 398 26.07 -22.65 -12.11
C GLY A 398 26.04 -22.40 -10.60
N ALA A 399 27.15 -21.95 -9.99
CA ALA A 399 27.19 -21.55 -8.59
C ALA A 399 26.21 -20.39 -8.34
N VAL A 400 25.41 -20.51 -7.27
CA VAL A 400 24.42 -19.50 -6.88
C VAL A 400 24.54 -19.23 -5.39
N VAL A 401 24.70 -17.96 -5.03
CA VAL A 401 24.59 -17.46 -3.66
C VAL A 401 23.24 -16.77 -3.50
N ARG A 402 22.50 -17.13 -2.45
CA ARG A 402 21.28 -16.43 -2.02
C ARG A 402 21.52 -15.84 -0.65
N GLN A 403 21.23 -14.56 -0.48
CA GLN A 403 21.42 -13.87 0.79
C GLN A 403 20.20 -13.01 1.10
N GLU A 404 19.77 -13.11 2.36
CA GLU A 404 18.79 -12.21 2.97
C GLU A 404 19.54 -11.19 3.84
N VAL A 405 19.13 -9.93 3.75
CA VAL A 405 19.80 -8.82 4.44
C VAL A 405 18.75 -7.87 4.98
N SER A 406 18.76 -7.65 6.30
CA SER A 406 17.98 -6.58 6.90
C SER A 406 18.54 -5.21 6.52
N LEU A 407 17.69 -4.24 6.22
CA LEU A 407 18.02 -2.88 5.77
C LEU A 407 18.36 -1.91 6.91
#